data_AF-A0A963P0C3-F1
#
_entry.id   AF-A0A963P0C3-F1
#
_cell.length_a   1.000
_cell.length_b   1.000
_cell.length_c   1.000
_cell.angle_alpha   90.00
_cell.angle_beta   90.00
_cell.angle_gamma   90.00
#
_symmetry.space_group_name_H-M   'P 1'
#
loop_
_entity.id
_entity.type
_entity.pdbx_description
1 polymer ?
#
loop_
_entity_poly.entity_id
_entity_poly.type
_entity_poly.pdbx_seq_one_letter_code
_entity_poly.pdbx_strand_id
1 'polypeptide(L)'
;ATAVNLHFSAAQPNFKILEYLLPAETSWVVDPYLPKDGYLELRHDRPGWGVEIDEQALEKDDYIHWERKLPIRPDGSTGYC
;
A
#
# COMPACT_ATOMS: atom_id res chain seq x y z
N ALA A 1 1.72 0.79 3.18
CA ALA A 1 0.42 0.92 3.88
C ALA A 1 -0.30 -0.41 4.13
N THR A 2 -0.21 -1.38 3.21
CA THR A 2 -0.98 -2.63 3.22
C THR A 2 -0.96 -3.42 4.53
N ALA A 3 0.21 -3.68 5.13
CA ALA A 3 0.29 -4.51 6.35
C ALA A 3 -0.48 -3.88 7.52
N VAL A 4 -0.35 -2.57 7.71
CA VAL A 4 -1.10 -1.82 8.73
C VAL A 4 -2.60 -1.93 8.49
N ASN A 5 -3.04 -1.71 7.25
CA ASN A 5 -4.45 -1.79 6.88
C ASN A 5 -5.02 -3.19 7.06
N LEU A 6 -4.25 -4.25 6.80
CA LEU A 6 -4.69 -5.63 7.03
C LEU A 6 -5.03 -5.88 8.51
N HIS A 7 -4.15 -5.47 9.43
CA HIS A 7 -4.39 -5.57 10.87
C HIS A 7 -5.59 -4.75 11.33
N PHE A 8 -5.73 -3.51 10.85
CA PHE A 8 -6.92 -2.70 11.10
C PHE A 8 -8.19 -3.40 10.61
N SER A 9 -8.18 -3.85 9.35
CA SER A 9 -9.31 -4.50 8.67
C SER A 9 -9.74 -5.78 9.39
N ALA A 10 -8.78 -6.58 9.86
CA ALA A 10 -9.05 -7.81 10.60
C ALA A 10 -9.72 -7.57 11.96
N ALA A 11 -9.49 -6.40 12.56
CA ALA A 11 -10.08 -6.01 13.85
C ALA A 11 -11.41 -5.26 13.73
N GLN A 12 -11.85 -4.88 12.53
CA GLN A 12 -13.07 -4.09 12.33
C GLN A 12 -14.26 -4.98 11.94
N PRO A 13 -15.33 -5.05 12.76
CA PRO A 13 -16.51 -5.88 12.45
C PRO A 13 -17.30 -5.38 11.22
N ASN A 14 -17.14 -4.10 10.87
CA ASN A 14 -17.83 -3.46 9.75
C ASN A 14 -16.95 -3.30 8.49
N PHE A 15 -15.70 -3.77 8.51
CA PHE A 15 -14.83 -3.75 7.32
C PHE A 15 -15.39 -4.66 6.20
N LYS A 16 -15.13 -4.29 4.94
CA LYS A 16 -15.70 -4.95 3.75
C LYS A 16 -14.67 -5.36 2.71
N ILE A 17 -13.84 -4.42 2.26
CA ILE A 17 -12.83 -4.65 1.22
C ILE A 17 -11.67 -3.67 1.39
N LEU A 18 -10.46 -4.10 1.04
CA LEU A 18 -9.24 -3.30 1.10
C LEU A 18 -8.74 -3.09 -0.33
N GLU A 19 -8.58 -1.82 -0.72
CA GLU A 19 -7.86 -1.48 -1.94
C GLU A 19 -6.43 -2.00 -1.86
N TYR A 20 -5.96 -2.64 -2.93
CA TYR A 20 -4.67 -3.29 -2.97
C TYR A 20 -3.98 -3.05 -4.32
N LEU A 21 -2.78 -2.48 -4.25
CA LEU A 21 -1.85 -2.40 -5.38
C LEU A 21 -0.76 -3.45 -5.19
N LEU A 22 -0.42 -4.16 -6.27
CA LEU A 22 0.64 -5.17 -6.25
C LEU A 22 1.99 -4.51 -5.94
N PRO A 23 2.93 -5.21 -5.28
CA PRO A 23 4.16 -4.61 -4.73
C PRO A 23 5.23 -4.21 -5.77
N ALA A 24 4.87 -4.01 -7.03
CA ALA A 24 5.83 -3.65 -8.09
C ALA A 24 6.61 -2.36 -7.76
N GLU A 25 6.00 -1.46 -6.99
CA GLU A 25 6.59 -0.19 -6.54
C GLU A 25 7.03 -0.21 -5.06
N THR A 26 7.01 -1.37 -4.39
CA THR A 26 7.29 -1.48 -2.95
C THR A 26 8.43 -2.47 -2.68
N SER A 27 9.60 -2.18 -3.24
CA SER A 27 10.81 -3.01 -3.15
C SER A 27 11.40 -3.12 -1.74
N TRP A 28 11.04 -2.21 -0.84
CA TRP A 28 11.57 -2.12 0.53
C TRP A 28 10.89 -3.04 1.55
N VAL A 29 9.88 -3.81 1.15
CA VAL A 29 9.30 -4.88 2.00
C VAL A 29 9.79 -6.22 1.48
N VAL A 30 10.50 -6.99 2.31
CA VAL A 30 11.09 -8.27 1.91
C VAL A 30 10.01 -9.30 1.57
N ASP A 31 8.94 -9.32 2.36
CA ASP A 31 7.91 -10.35 2.34
C ASP A 31 6.50 -9.73 2.38
N PRO A 32 6.10 -8.97 1.35
CA PRO A 32 4.81 -8.30 1.32
C PRO A 32 3.65 -9.30 1.39
N TYR A 33 2.50 -8.88 1.92
CA TYR A 33 1.28 -9.68 1.85
C TYR A 33 0.82 -9.76 0.39
N LEU A 34 0.74 -10.96 -0.16
CA LEU A 34 0.22 -11.22 -1.50
C LEU A 34 -1.17 -11.87 -1.39
N PRO A 35 -2.12 -11.51 -2.29
CA PRO A 35 -3.44 -12.12 -2.29
C PRO A 35 -3.39 -13.60 -2.62
N LYS A 36 -4.16 -14.39 -1.89
CA LYS A 36 -4.49 -15.78 -2.19
C LYS A 36 -6.01 -15.91 -2.24
N ASP A 37 -6.52 -16.35 -3.38
CA ASP A 37 -7.96 -16.44 -3.67
C ASP A 37 -8.73 -15.12 -3.45
N GLY A 38 -8.06 -13.98 -3.65
CA GLY A 38 -8.62 -12.64 -3.47
C GLY A 38 -8.51 -12.07 -2.05
N TYR A 39 -7.85 -12.77 -1.12
CA TYR A 39 -7.70 -12.33 0.28
C TYR A 39 -6.23 -12.23 0.69
N LEU A 40 -5.94 -11.36 1.66
CA LEU A 40 -4.65 -11.35 2.34
C LEU A 40 -4.74 -12.24 3.58
N GLU A 41 -3.91 -13.28 3.65
CA GLU A 41 -3.88 -14.20 4.80
C GLU A 41 -3.09 -13.60 5.98
N LEU A 42 -3.58 -13.80 7.21
CA LEU A 42 -2.93 -13.33 8.43
C LEU A 42 -1.73 -14.21 8.80
N ARG A 43 -0.71 -13.58 9.39
CA ARG A 43 0.50 -14.24 9.90
C ARG A 43 0.43 -14.34 11.44
N HIS A 44 -0.35 -15.28 11.95
CA HIS A 44 -0.69 -15.39 13.36
C HIS A 44 0.51 -15.67 14.30
N ASP A 45 1.59 -16.21 13.74
CA ASP A 45 2.82 -16.59 14.42
C ASP A 45 3.85 -15.45 14.51
N ARG A 46 3.58 -14.29 13.88
CA ARG A 46 4.50 -13.16 13.86
C ARG A 46 3.93 -11.94 14.57
N PRO A 47 4.70 -11.31 15.48
CA PRO A 47 4.26 -10.10 16.16
C PRO A 47 4.30 -8.88 15.23
N GLY A 48 3.68 -7.79 15.69
CA GLY A 48 3.66 -6.53 14.95
C GLY A 48 2.94 -6.66 13.60
N TRP A 49 3.49 -6.05 12.56
CA TRP A 49 2.90 -6.08 11.23
C TRP A 49 3.13 -7.41 10.49
N GLY A 50 4.02 -8.26 11.00
CA GLY A 50 4.35 -9.56 10.41
C GLY A 50 5.10 -9.48 9.07
N VAL A 51 5.83 -8.38 8.80
CA VAL A 51 6.69 -8.18 7.62
C VAL A 51 8.07 -7.68 8.04
N GLU A 52 9.08 -7.92 7.22
CA GLU A 52 10.43 -7.36 7.38
C GLU A 52 10.68 -6.21 6.40
N ILE A 53 11.50 -5.24 6.83
CA ILE A 53 11.92 -4.09 6.03
C ILE A 53 13.31 -4.35 5.45
N ASP A 54 13.46 -4.10 4.15
CA ASP A 54 14.77 -4.05 3.50
C ASP A 54 15.34 -2.63 3.60
N GLU A 55 16.18 -2.41 4.63
CA GLU A 55 16.84 -1.12 4.84
C GLU A 55 17.82 -0.77 3.70
N GLN A 56 18.44 -1.77 3.05
CA GLN A 56 19.37 -1.53 1.93
C GLN A 56 18.63 -1.09 0.66
N ALA A 57 17.38 -1.54 0.47
CA ALA A 57 16.53 -1.02 -0.59
C ALA A 57 16.18 0.45 -0.33
N LEU A 58 15.86 0.82 0.92
CA LEU A 58 15.56 2.21 1.30
C LEU A 58 16.76 3.16 1.16
N GLU A 59 17.99 2.68 1.36
CA GLU A 59 19.20 3.48 1.10
C GLU A 59 19.35 3.89 -0.37
N LYS A 60 18.77 3.11 -1.29
CA LYS A 60 18.86 3.33 -2.75
C LYS A 60 17.62 3.99 -3.32
N ASP A 61 16.49 3.87 -2.63
CA ASP A 61 15.19 4.42 -3.01
C ASP A 61 15.11 5.87 -2.53
N ASP A 62 15.65 6.78 -3.34
CA ASP A 62 15.76 8.21 -3.01
C ASP A 62 14.44 8.96 -3.24
N TYR A 63 14.33 10.15 -2.67
CA TYR A 63 13.19 11.03 -2.85
C TYR A 63 12.92 11.30 -4.34
N ILE A 64 11.71 10.95 -4.77
CA ILE A 64 11.18 11.31 -6.09
C ILE A 64 10.10 12.37 -5.89
N HIS A 65 10.28 13.52 -6.52
CA HIS A 65 9.22 14.52 -6.56
C HIS A 65 7.98 13.95 -7.27
N TRP A 66 6.85 13.98 -6.57
CA TRP A 66 5.57 13.52 -7.09
C TRP A 66 4.51 14.61 -6.90
N GLU A 67 3.72 14.83 -7.93
CA GLU A 67 2.58 15.74 -7.90
C GLU A 67 1.35 15.14 -8.60
N ARG A 68 0.16 15.54 -8.14
CA ARG A 68 -1.10 15.16 -8.78
C ARG A 68 -1.27 15.97 -10.06
N LYS A 69 -1.78 15.31 -11.11
CA LYS A 69 -2.21 16.02 -12.31
C LYS A 69 -3.57 16.66 -12.09
N LEU A 70 -3.62 17.99 -12.13
CA LEU A 70 -4.88 18.74 -12.14
C LEU A 70 -5.47 18.73 -13.56
N PRO A 71 -6.69 18.22 -13.76
CA PRO A 71 -7.31 18.23 -15.07
C PRO A 71 -7.71 19.67 -15.45
N ILE A 72 -7.51 20.02 -16.73
CA ILE A 72 -7.95 21.29 -17.30
C ILE A 72 -9.13 21.01 -18.24
N ARG A 73 -10.24 21.71 -18.03
CA ARG A 73 -11.44 21.59 -18.87
C ARG A 73 -11.23 22.28 -20.23
N PRO A 74 -12.06 21.97 -21.26
CA PRO A 74 -11.93 22.60 -22.58
C PRO A 74 -11.99 24.13 -22.59
N ASP A 75 -12.61 24.74 -21.57
CA ASP A 75 -12.71 26.20 -21.39
C ASP A 75 -11.51 26.83 -20.66
N GLY A 76 -10.49 26.04 -20.31
CA GLY A 76 -9.31 26.49 -19.57
C GLY A 76 -9.49 26.54 -18.05
N SER A 77 -10.66 26.19 -17.51
CA SER A 77 -10.86 26.13 -16.06
C SER A 77 -10.26 24.87 -15.43
N THR A 78 -9.80 24.99 -14.19
CA THR A 78 -9.28 23.86 -13.41
C THR A 78 -10.43 22.96 -12.94
N GLY A 79 -10.27 21.65 -13.13
CA GLY A 79 -11.12 20.62 -12.53
C GLY A 79 -10.66 20.26 -11.11
N TYR A 80 -10.95 19.03 -10.69
CA TYR A 80 -10.58 18.53 -9.36
C TYR A 80 -9.62 17.36 -9.53
N CYS A 81 -8.56 17.35 -8.72
CA CYS A 81 -7.68 16.19 -8.55
C CYS A 81 -8.24 15.21 -7.52
#